data_AF-M3UV52-F1
#
_entry.id   AF-M3UV52-F1
#
_cell.length_a   1.000
_cell.length_b   1.000
_cell.length_c   1.000
_cell.angle_alpha   90.00
_cell.angle_beta   90.00
_cell.angle_gamma   90.00
#
_symmetry.space_group_name_H-M   'P 1'
#
loop_
_entity.id
_entity.type
_entity.pdbx_description
1 polymer ?
#
loop_
_entity_poly.entity_id
_entity_poly.type
_entity_poly.pdbx_seq_one_letter_code
_entity_poly.pdbx_strand_id
1 'polypeptide(L)'
;MTSTFDLPDSPLELARLQDAVAAKLSSVSLTPMSDDDVLHMSEVFERSNRRSDGIGARLYAEVSTRGAYRKAGVQTPGKYLTAALRLGLGASKRRVAAALAISPMYNYSGDQLDPALPATAIAVADGDLSVDHVNEIVAVIDEIPAAIPA
;
A
#
# COMPACT_ATOMS: atom_id res chain seq x y z
N MET A 1 17.98 -18.48 -8.34
CA MET A 1 19.12 -17.55 -8.21
C MET A 1 18.56 -16.17 -7.95
N THR A 2 18.62 -15.67 -6.72
CA THR A 2 18.20 -14.30 -6.40
C THR A 2 19.27 -13.35 -6.91
N SER A 3 19.02 -12.73 -8.07
CA SER A 3 19.85 -11.61 -8.52
C SER A 3 19.74 -10.51 -7.47
N THR A 4 20.84 -10.20 -6.79
CA THR A 4 20.87 -9.11 -5.82
C THR A 4 20.98 -7.82 -6.60
N PHE A 5 19.86 -7.12 -6.74
CA PHE A 5 19.86 -5.76 -7.28
C PHE A 5 20.53 -4.84 -6.26
N ASP A 6 21.48 -4.03 -6.70
CA ASP A 6 22.01 -2.94 -5.87
C ASP A 6 20.94 -1.85 -5.79
N LEU A 7 20.30 -1.72 -4.62
CA LEU A 7 19.17 -0.83 -4.41
C LEU A 7 19.60 0.40 -3.58
N PRO A 8 19.11 1.60 -3.90
CA PRO A 8 19.40 2.79 -3.10
C PRO A 8 18.74 2.72 -1.71
N ASP A 9 19.36 3.34 -0.71
CA ASP A 9 18.79 3.43 0.65
C ASP A 9 17.69 4.49 0.78
N SER A 10 17.65 5.47 -0.13
CA SER A 10 16.68 6.56 -0.09
C SER A 10 15.28 6.09 -0.49
N PRO A 11 14.25 6.25 0.38
CA PRO A 11 12.87 5.85 0.04
C PRO A 11 12.32 6.54 -1.22
N LEU A 12 12.73 7.79 -1.46
CA LEU A 12 12.31 8.52 -2.65
C LEU A 12 12.99 7.97 -3.92
N GLU A 13 14.25 7.56 -3.83
CA GLU A 13 14.96 6.96 -4.97
C GLU A 13 14.42 5.57 -5.28
N LEU A 14 14.07 4.77 -4.26
CA LEU A 14 13.36 3.51 -4.43
C LEU A 14 12.02 3.69 -5.15
N ALA A 15 11.21 4.69 -4.74
CA ALA A 15 9.94 4.99 -5.39
C ALA A 15 10.13 5.43 -6.86
N ARG A 16 11.18 6.22 -7.15
CA ARG A 16 11.53 6.60 -8.53
C ARG A 16 11.98 5.40 -9.37
N LEU A 17 12.76 4.49 -8.78
CA LEU A 17 13.19 3.26 -9.45
C LEU A 17 11.98 2.37 -9.77
N GLN A 18 11.03 2.24 -8.83
CA GLN A 18 9.78 1.52 -9.05
C GLN A 18 8.97 2.10 -10.22
N ASP A 19 8.82 3.42 -10.29
CA ASP A 19 8.15 4.10 -11.41
C ASP A 19 8.87 3.85 -12.75
N ALA A 20 10.20 3.97 -12.77
CA ALA A 20 11.01 3.71 -13.96
C ALA A 20 10.91 2.26 -14.45
N VAL A 21 10.90 1.28 -13.53
CA VAL A 21 10.70 -0.14 -13.86
C VAL A 21 9.30 -0.37 -14.42
N ALA A 22 8.26 0.19 -13.81
CA ALA A 22 6.89 0.08 -14.30
C ALA A 22 6.74 0.69 -15.71
N ALA A 23 7.34 1.87 -15.94
CA ALA A 23 7.37 2.49 -17.26
C ALA A 23 8.09 1.58 -18.29
N LYS A 24 9.23 0.98 -17.93
CA LYS A 24 9.95 0.07 -18.82
C LYS A 24 9.13 -1.19 -19.12
N LEU A 25 8.55 -1.82 -18.10
CA LEU A 25 7.69 -2.99 -18.23
C LEU A 25 6.50 -2.74 -19.15
N SER A 26 5.90 -1.52 -19.10
CA SER A 26 4.80 -1.15 -19.99
C SER A 26 5.17 -1.04 -21.49
N SER A 27 6.47 -1.00 -21.81
CA SER A 27 6.98 -0.77 -23.16
C SER A 27 7.65 -1.99 -23.82
N VAL A 28 7.99 -3.02 -23.04
CA VAL A 28 8.65 -4.22 -23.57
C VAL A 28 7.62 -5.21 -24.10
N SER A 29 7.98 -5.97 -25.14
CA SER A 29 7.09 -7.00 -25.70
C SER A 29 7.11 -8.26 -24.83
N LEU A 30 5.92 -8.77 -24.52
CA LEU A 30 5.73 -10.07 -23.87
C LEU A 30 5.62 -11.23 -24.88
N THR A 31 5.51 -10.93 -26.18
CA THR A 31 5.37 -11.93 -27.26
C THR A 31 6.44 -13.02 -27.30
N PRO A 32 7.73 -12.75 -27.01
CA PRO A 32 8.75 -13.81 -27.06
C PRO A 32 8.80 -14.69 -25.79
N MET A 33 7.98 -14.41 -24.77
CA MET A 33 7.96 -15.18 -23.53
C MET A 33 7.27 -16.53 -23.72
N SER A 34 7.73 -17.55 -22.99
CA SER A 34 7.00 -18.81 -22.88
C SER A 34 5.76 -18.65 -22.00
N ASP A 35 4.81 -19.58 -22.10
CA ASP A 35 3.62 -19.58 -21.24
C ASP A 35 4.00 -19.64 -19.74
N ASP A 36 4.99 -20.47 -19.39
CA ASP A 36 5.51 -20.58 -18.02
C ASP A 36 6.11 -19.25 -17.53
N ASP A 37 6.86 -18.55 -18.39
CA ASP A 37 7.44 -17.24 -18.05
C ASP A 37 6.35 -16.17 -17.86
N VAL A 38 5.27 -16.22 -18.67
CA VAL A 38 4.14 -15.28 -18.54
C VAL A 38 3.39 -15.51 -17.23
N LEU A 39 3.16 -16.77 -16.84
CA LEU A 39 2.53 -17.11 -15.57
C LEU A 39 3.41 -16.66 -14.40
N HIS A 40 4.70 -16.97 -14.44
CA HIS A 40 5.63 -16.56 -13.39
C HIS A 40 5.76 -15.02 -13.28
N MET A 41 5.83 -14.33 -14.41
CA MET A 41 5.84 -12.86 -14.43
C MET A 41 4.56 -12.28 -13.82
N SER A 42 3.40 -12.89 -14.08
CA SER A 42 2.13 -12.46 -13.49
C SER A 42 2.13 -12.58 -11.96
N GLU A 43 2.66 -13.68 -11.42
CA GLU A 43 2.80 -13.86 -9.96
C GLU A 43 3.74 -12.82 -9.32
N VAL A 44 4.89 -12.57 -9.96
CA VAL A 44 5.86 -11.57 -9.48
C VAL A 44 5.27 -10.16 -9.53
N PHE A 45 4.57 -9.84 -10.62
CA PHE A 45 3.92 -8.55 -10.81
C PHE A 45 2.82 -8.32 -9.76
N GLU A 46 1.95 -9.30 -9.53
CA GLU A 46 0.89 -9.17 -8.53
C GLU A 46 1.43 -9.07 -7.10
N ARG A 47 2.47 -9.85 -6.75
CA ARG A 47 3.13 -9.70 -5.44
C ARG A 47 3.73 -8.31 -5.27
N SER A 48 4.32 -7.74 -6.34
CA SER A 48 4.85 -6.37 -6.33
C SER A 48 3.74 -5.32 -6.12
N ASN A 49 2.58 -5.50 -6.78
CA ASN A 49 1.42 -4.63 -6.60
C ASN A 49 0.90 -4.67 -5.15
N ARG A 50 0.80 -5.86 -4.55
CA ARG A 50 0.37 -6.02 -3.14
C ARG A 50 1.32 -5.35 -2.15
N ARG A 51 2.63 -5.43 -2.38
CA ARG A 51 3.61 -4.68 -1.57
C ARG A 51 3.49 -3.17 -1.76
N SER A 52 3.24 -2.74 -3.00
CA SER A 52 3.03 -1.32 -3.34
C SER A 52 1.79 -0.74 -2.66
N ASP A 53 0.74 -1.54 -2.52
CA ASP A 53 -0.44 -1.24 -1.73
C ASP A 53 -0.10 -0.97 -0.25
N GLY A 54 0.72 -1.82 0.38
CA GLY A 54 1.23 -1.62 1.74
C GLY A 54 2.11 -0.35 1.88
N ILE A 55 2.97 -0.08 0.90
CA ILE A 55 3.75 1.17 0.84
C ILE A 55 2.81 2.38 0.75
N GLY A 56 1.76 2.29 -0.08
CA GLY A 56 0.74 3.32 -0.21
C GLY A 56 0.00 3.62 1.10
N ALA A 57 -0.34 2.59 1.87
CA ALA A 57 -0.92 2.74 3.21
C ALA A 57 0.01 3.51 4.16
N ARG A 58 1.30 3.13 4.21
CA ARG A 58 2.32 3.83 5.01
C ARG A 58 2.50 5.29 4.59
N LEU A 59 2.55 5.55 3.28
CA LEU A 59 2.63 6.93 2.76
C LEU A 59 1.41 7.76 3.15
N TYR A 60 0.21 7.18 3.12
CA TYR A 60 -1.00 7.86 3.60
C TYR A 60 -0.89 8.21 5.09
N ALA A 61 -0.46 7.27 5.92
CA ALA A 61 -0.28 7.49 7.36
C ALA A 61 0.73 8.62 7.65
N GLU A 62 1.86 8.66 6.93
CA GLU A 62 2.86 9.73 7.04
C GLU A 62 2.32 11.09 6.59
N VAL A 63 1.62 11.13 5.45
CA VAL A 63 0.99 12.37 4.94
C VAL A 63 -0.06 12.88 5.92
N SER A 64 -0.84 11.98 6.52
CA SER A 64 -1.87 12.30 7.50
C SER A 64 -1.26 12.85 8.79
N THR A 65 -0.35 12.08 9.40
CA THR A 65 0.29 12.40 10.68
C THR A 65 1.06 13.71 10.63
N ARG A 66 1.83 13.95 9.57
CA ARG A 66 2.60 15.20 9.39
C ARG A 66 1.76 16.37 8.93
N GLY A 67 0.50 16.13 8.54
CA GLY A 67 -0.34 17.13 7.89
C GLY A 67 0.22 17.61 6.55
N ALA A 68 1.01 16.78 5.87
CA ALA A 68 1.76 17.15 4.66
C ALA A 68 0.82 17.49 3.49
N TYR A 69 -0.38 16.93 3.49
CA TYR A 69 -1.44 17.22 2.52
C TYR A 69 -1.77 18.72 2.41
N ARG A 70 -1.55 19.50 3.48
CA ARG A 70 -1.79 20.96 3.45
C ARG A 70 -0.87 21.68 2.46
N LYS A 71 0.35 21.16 2.23
CA LYS A 71 1.27 21.68 1.21
C LYS A 71 0.73 21.53 -0.21
N ALA A 72 -0.18 20.57 -0.42
CA ALA A 72 -0.90 20.40 -1.68
C ALA A 72 -2.21 21.22 -1.76
N GLY A 73 -2.45 22.13 -0.80
CA GLY A 73 -3.61 23.03 -0.81
C GLY A 73 -4.96 22.37 -0.49
N VAL A 74 -4.96 21.15 0.07
CA VAL A 74 -6.19 20.41 0.40
C VAL A 74 -6.43 20.34 1.91
N GLN A 75 -7.70 20.17 2.29
CA GLN A 75 -8.13 20.25 3.69
C GLN A 75 -7.97 18.95 4.48
N THR A 76 -7.96 17.79 3.81
CA THR A 76 -7.89 16.47 4.46
C THR A 76 -6.97 15.51 3.70
N PRO A 77 -6.39 14.51 4.39
CA PRO A 77 -5.58 13.47 3.74
C PRO A 77 -6.39 12.67 2.69
N GLY A 78 -7.68 12.40 2.94
CA GLY A 78 -8.54 11.74 1.96
C GLY A 78 -8.76 12.58 0.69
N LYS A 79 -8.87 13.90 0.83
CA LYS A 79 -8.96 14.84 -0.31
C LYS A 79 -7.63 14.96 -1.06
N TYR A 80 -6.49 14.71 -0.40
CA TYR A 80 -5.20 14.62 -1.08
C TYR A 80 -5.16 13.46 -2.07
N LEU A 81 -5.66 12.28 -1.67
CA LEU A 81 -5.74 11.12 -2.57
C LEU A 81 -6.57 11.43 -3.83
N THR A 82 -7.71 12.11 -3.68
CA THR A 82 -8.59 12.39 -4.83
C THR A 82 -8.16 13.60 -5.65
N ALA A 83 -7.86 14.73 -5.01
CA ALA A 83 -7.62 15.99 -5.71
C ALA A 83 -6.18 16.14 -6.22
N ALA A 84 -5.19 15.65 -5.45
CA ALA A 84 -3.78 15.75 -5.84
C ALA A 84 -3.29 14.49 -6.57
N LEU A 85 -3.64 13.30 -6.05
CA LEU A 85 -3.19 12.02 -6.62
C LEU A 85 -4.17 11.42 -7.64
N ARG A 86 -5.30 12.09 -7.91
CA ARG A 86 -6.30 11.73 -8.95
C ARG A 86 -6.94 10.35 -8.75
N LEU A 87 -7.00 9.85 -7.52
CA LEU A 87 -7.75 8.63 -7.24
C LEU A 87 -9.26 8.88 -7.35
N GLY A 88 -9.96 7.89 -7.92
CA GLY A 88 -11.42 7.82 -7.81
C GLY A 88 -11.85 7.73 -6.35
N LEU A 89 -13.05 8.22 -6.04
CA LEU A 89 -13.55 8.30 -4.66
C LEU A 89 -13.59 6.92 -3.98
N GLY A 90 -14.02 5.87 -4.68
CA GLY A 90 -14.04 4.51 -4.14
C GLY A 90 -12.65 3.98 -3.80
N ALA A 91 -11.67 4.19 -4.69
CA ALA A 91 -10.28 3.81 -4.45
C ALA A 91 -9.67 4.59 -3.28
N SER A 92 -9.98 5.88 -3.17
CA SER A 92 -9.55 6.71 -2.03
C SER A 92 -10.09 6.15 -0.71
N LYS A 93 -11.40 5.88 -0.62
CA LYS A 93 -12.02 5.31 0.59
C LYS A 93 -11.38 3.98 1.00
N ARG A 94 -11.20 3.06 0.05
CA ARG A 94 -10.58 1.75 0.32
C ARG A 94 -9.12 1.87 0.80
N ARG A 95 -8.35 2.81 0.24
CA ARG A 95 -6.98 3.08 0.69
C ARG A 95 -6.93 3.72 2.07
N VAL A 96 -7.86 4.61 2.39
CA VAL A 96 -7.96 5.19 3.74
C VAL A 96 -8.27 4.10 4.76
N ALA A 97 -9.28 3.27 4.51
CA ALA A 97 -9.66 2.18 5.40
C ALA A 97 -8.50 1.19 5.61
N ALA A 98 -7.87 0.74 4.53
CA ALA A 98 -6.71 -0.13 4.62
C ALA A 98 -5.55 0.51 5.40
N ALA A 99 -5.25 1.79 5.17
CA ALA A 99 -4.17 2.48 5.86
C ALA A 99 -4.41 2.58 7.37
N LEU A 100 -5.63 2.86 7.80
CA LEU A 100 -6.01 2.89 9.22
C LEU A 100 -5.93 1.51 9.87
N ALA A 101 -6.15 0.44 9.11
CA ALA A 101 -6.08 -0.93 9.61
C ALA A 101 -4.64 -1.45 9.76
N ILE A 102 -3.75 -1.16 8.81
CA ILE A 102 -2.44 -1.82 8.70
C ILE A 102 -1.23 -0.91 8.95
N SER A 103 -1.42 0.40 9.10
CA SER A 103 -0.30 1.31 9.39
C SER A 103 -0.16 1.56 10.89
N PRO A 104 1.07 1.68 11.42
CA PRO A 104 1.29 2.21 12.75
C PRO A 104 0.71 3.62 12.87
N MET A 105 0.10 3.90 14.02
CA MET A 105 -0.47 5.21 14.33
C MET A 105 0.25 5.81 15.55
N TYR A 106 -0.01 7.07 15.85
CA TYR A 106 0.58 7.74 17.01
C TYR A 106 -0.52 8.22 17.95
N ASN A 107 -0.33 8.02 19.25
CA ASN A 107 -1.22 8.57 20.26
C ASN A 107 -0.97 10.10 20.46
N TYR A 108 -1.77 10.76 21.30
CA TYR A 108 -1.60 12.20 21.57
C TYR A 108 -0.28 12.56 22.27
N SER A 109 0.33 11.61 22.97
CA SER A 109 1.65 11.75 23.60
C SER A 109 2.81 11.59 22.61
N GLY A 110 2.54 11.11 21.40
CA GLY A 110 3.52 10.82 20.37
C GLY A 110 4.08 9.40 20.40
N ASP A 111 3.55 8.50 21.24
CA ASP A 111 3.96 7.10 21.24
C ASP A 111 3.38 6.38 20.02
N GLN A 112 4.20 5.54 19.39
CA GLN A 112 3.77 4.70 18.29
C GLN A 112 2.92 3.54 18.81
N LEU A 113 1.74 3.39 18.22
CA LEU A 113 0.84 2.26 18.40
C LEU A 113 1.08 1.25 17.28
N ASP A 114 0.96 -0.03 17.63
CA ASP A 114 0.91 -1.09 16.63
C ASP A 114 -0.28 -0.87 15.66
N PRO A 115 -0.17 -1.37 14.42
CA PRO A 115 -1.32 -1.42 13.52
C PRO A 115 -2.53 -2.07 14.18
N ALA A 116 -3.75 -1.64 13.83
CA ALA A 116 -4.96 -2.27 14.34
C ALA A 116 -5.02 -3.76 14.00
N LEU A 117 -4.50 -4.14 12.83
CA LEU A 117 -4.38 -5.52 12.36
C LEU A 117 -2.91 -5.91 12.07
N PRO A 118 -2.10 -6.24 13.10
CA PRO A 118 -0.67 -6.50 12.93
C PRO A 118 -0.36 -7.67 12.00
N ALA A 119 -1.11 -8.78 12.12
CA ALA A 119 -0.92 -9.95 11.26
C ALA A 119 -1.24 -9.64 9.79
N THR A 120 -2.31 -8.88 9.55
CA THR A 120 -2.68 -8.41 8.21
C THR A 120 -1.62 -7.48 7.64
N ALA A 121 -1.05 -6.59 8.47
CA ALA A 121 0.02 -5.69 8.06
C ALA A 121 1.28 -6.44 7.59
N ILE A 122 1.66 -7.51 8.32
CA ILE A 122 2.78 -8.39 7.93
C ILE A 122 2.49 -9.06 6.58
N ALA A 123 1.31 -9.67 6.43
CA ALA A 123 0.95 -10.37 5.19
C ALA A 123 0.88 -9.43 3.96
N VAL A 124 0.49 -8.16 4.14
CA VAL A 124 0.56 -7.15 3.06
C VAL A 124 2.02 -6.79 2.76
N ALA A 125 2.87 -6.61 3.77
CA ALA A 125 4.30 -6.32 3.58
C ALA A 125 5.04 -7.46 2.85
N ASP A 126 4.65 -8.71 3.13
CA ASP A 126 5.18 -9.89 2.45
C ASP A 126 4.65 -10.03 1.01
N GLY A 127 3.58 -9.32 0.66
CA GLY A 127 2.95 -9.34 -0.65
C GLY A 127 1.95 -10.49 -0.82
N ASP A 128 1.46 -11.05 0.27
CA ASP A 128 0.47 -12.12 0.27
C ASP A 128 -0.95 -11.56 0.15
N LEU A 129 -1.23 -10.43 0.81
CA LEU A 129 -2.54 -9.76 0.79
C LEU A 129 -2.53 -8.43 0.03
N SER A 130 -3.60 -8.16 -0.70
CA SER A 130 -3.89 -6.88 -1.36
C SER A 130 -4.78 -5.98 -0.49
N VAL A 131 -4.94 -4.70 -0.87
CA VAL A 131 -5.90 -3.79 -0.21
C VAL A 131 -7.32 -4.35 -0.18
N ASP A 132 -7.74 -5.10 -1.21
CA ASP A 132 -9.09 -5.70 -1.21
C ASP A 132 -9.26 -6.74 -0.11
N HIS A 133 -8.24 -7.59 0.13
CA HIS A 133 -8.25 -8.51 1.27
C HIS A 133 -8.30 -7.77 2.62
N VAL A 134 -7.55 -6.68 2.74
CA VAL A 134 -7.58 -5.85 3.96
C VAL A 134 -8.98 -5.29 4.21
N ASN A 135 -9.64 -4.76 3.18
CA ASN A 135 -10.98 -4.21 3.32
C ASN A 135 -12.00 -5.29 3.71
N GLU A 136 -11.87 -6.50 3.16
CA GLU A 136 -12.73 -7.62 3.55
C GLU A 136 -12.50 -8.04 5.01
N ILE A 137 -11.23 -8.14 5.44
CA ILE A 137 -10.90 -8.44 6.84
C ILE A 137 -11.46 -7.37 7.77
N VAL A 138 -11.35 -6.09 7.42
CA VAL A 138 -11.94 -4.99 8.20
C VAL A 138 -13.46 -5.15 8.28
N ALA A 139 -14.13 -5.44 7.15
CA ALA A 139 -15.58 -5.65 7.15
C ALA A 139 -16.01 -6.80 8.06
N VAL A 140 -15.30 -7.93 8.02
CA VAL A 140 -15.56 -9.09 8.89
C VAL A 140 -15.33 -8.76 10.37
N ILE A 141 -14.28 -8.00 10.69
CA ILE A 141 -13.99 -7.59 12.07
C ILE A 141 -15.05 -6.62 12.60
N ASP A 142 -15.53 -5.70 11.77
CA ASP A 142 -16.59 -4.76 12.14
C ASP A 142 -17.94 -5.45 12.40
N GLU A 143 -18.15 -6.68 11.90
CA GLU A 143 -19.33 -7.50 12.21
C GLU A 143 -19.25 -8.19 13.59
N ILE A 144 -18.07 -8.25 14.22
CA ILE A 144 -17.90 -8.85 15.54
C ILE A 144 -18.50 -7.91 16.59
N PRO A 145 -19.51 -8.35 17.37
CA PRO A 145 -20.10 -7.51 18.40
C PRO A 145 -19.07 -7.08 19.45
N ALA A 146 -19.06 -5.80 19.81
CA ALA A 146 -18.12 -5.23 20.79
C ALA A 146 -18.18 -5.87 22.20
N ALA A 147 -19.20 -6.68 22.47
CA ALA A 147 -19.32 -7.45 23.71
C ALA A 147 -18.39 -8.68 23.75
N ILE A 148 -17.79 -9.07 22.62
CA ILE A 148 -16.85 -10.17 22.53
C ILE A 148 -15.42 -9.62 22.72
N PRO A 149 -14.66 -10.12 23.70
CA PRO A 149 -13.27 -9.70 23.88
C PRO A 149 -12.41 -10.10 22.69
N ALA A 150 -11.43 -9.26 22.36
CA ALA A 150 -10.43 -9.51 21.33
C ALA A 150 -9.46 -10.64 21.70
#